data_AF-W6NXQ1-F1
#
_entry.id   AF-W6NXQ1-F1
#
_cell.length_a   1.000
_cell.length_b   1.000
_cell.length_c   1.000
_cell.angle_alpha   90.00
_cell.angle_beta   90.00
_cell.angle_gamma   90.00
#
_symmetry.space_group_name_H-M   'P 1'
#
loop_
_entity.id
_entity.type
_entity.pdbx_description
1 polymer ?
#
loop_
_entity_poly.entity_id
_entity_poly.type
_entity_poly.pdbx_seq_one_letter_code
_entity_poly.pdbx_strand_id
1 'polypeptide(L)'
;MRITWISMLVAAVTSLSLTERNEISRKFKYYYSSVRPTAPENYVTNVNGTFYRIVVEFHLIETRIRRRSLLVNAVIVYHWTDDRLILRELFDDFELPREFEPWLPRVRTIPAPHTVAVMLSPASGILSLYHR
;
A
#
# COMPACT_ATOMS: atom_id res chain seq x y z
N MET A 1 35.19 -35.01 -13.63
CA MET A 1 34.23 -34.09 -14.27
C MET A 1 33.48 -33.34 -13.18
N ARG A 2 33.65 -32.01 -13.08
CA ARG A 2 32.92 -31.17 -12.12
C ARG A 2 31.59 -30.75 -12.75
N ILE A 3 30.49 -31.25 -12.22
CA ILE A 3 29.14 -30.82 -12.60
C ILE A 3 28.84 -29.58 -11.76
N THR A 4 28.95 -28.40 -12.39
CA THR A 4 28.46 -27.15 -11.83
C THR A 4 26.95 -27.12 -11.95
N TRP A 5 26.27 -27.24 -10.81
CA TRP A 5 24.84 -26.99 -10.70
C TRP A 5 24.58 -25.50 -10.90
N ILE A 6 23.93 -25.14 -12.01
CA ILE A 6 23.35 -23.81 -12.18
C ILE A 6 22.09 -23.80 -11.33
N SER A 7 22.18 -23.23 -10.13
CA SER A 7 20.99 -22.89 -9.34
C SER A 7 20.28 -21.73 -10.04
N MET A 8 19.24 -22.05 -10.81
CA MET A 8 18.31 -21.07 -11.32
C MET A 8 17.52 -20.51 -10.13
N LEU A 9 17.97 -19.37 -9.61
CA LEU A 9 17.18 -18.54 -8.70
C LEU A 9 15.96 -18.06 -9.49
N VAL A 10 14.86 -18.80 -9.40
CA VAL A 10 13.54 -18.28 -9.76
C VAL A 10 13.23 -17.25 -8.68
N ALA A 11 13.54 -15.99 -8.97
CA ALA A 11 12.95 -14.89 -8.23
C ALA A 11 11.44 -15.04 -8.41
N ALA A 12 10.75 -15.49 -7.36
CA ALA A 12 9.30 -15.42 -7.29
C ALA A 12 8.92 -13.93 -7.21
N VAL A 13 8.95 -13.27 -8.36
CA VAL A 13 8.21 -12.03 -8.56
C VAL A 13 6.77 -12.47 -8.48
N THR A 14 6.12 -12.24 -7.33
CA THR A 14 4.68 -12.43 -7.14
C THR A 14 3.96 -11.37 -7.95
N SER A 15 4.06 -11.47 -9.28
CA SER A 15 3.22 -10.74 -10.20
C SER A 15 1.81 -11.29 -10.08
N LEU A 16 0.82 -10.41 -10.10
CA LEU A 16 -0.58 -10.77 -10.26
C LEU A 16 -0.74 -11.80 -11.37
N SER A 17 -1.58 -12.79 -11.14
CA SER A 17 -2.05 -13.70 -12.19
C SER A 17 -2.67 -12.89 -13.34
N LEU A 18 -2.71 -13.50 -14.52
CA LEU A 18 -3.31 -12.86 -15.70
C LEU A 18 -4.77 -12.44 -15.43
N THR A 19 -5.51 -13.25 -14.68
CA THR A 19 -6.90 -12.96 -14.29
C THR A 19 -6.97 -11.74 -13.38
N GLU A 20 -6.19 -11.70 -12.29
CA GLU A 20 -6.14 -10.56 -11.37
C GLU A 20 -5.76 -9.27 -12.11
N ARG A 21 -4.73 -9.34 -12.97
CA ARG A 21 -4.27 -8.20 -13.75
C ARG A 21 -5.35 -7.70 -14.71
N ASN A 22 -6.12 -8.59 -15.32
CA ASN A 22 -7.23 -8.22 -16.19
C ASN A 22 -8.36 -7.54 -15.42
N GLU A 23 -8.74 -8.04 -14.24
CA GLU A 23 -9.79 -7.43 -13.43
C GLU A 23 -9.38 -6.05 -12.91
N ILE A 24 -8.14 -5.92 -12.42
CA ILE A 24 -7.58 -4.64 -12.00
C ILE A 24 -7.52 -3.66 -13.19
N SER A 25 -7.05 -4.10 -14.35
CA SER A 25 -7.00 -3.27 -15.57
C SER A 25 -8.38 -2.73 -15.96
N ARG A 26 -9.43 -3.55 -15.86
CA ARG A 26 -10.81 -3.09 -16.08
C ARG A 26 -11.24 -2.04 -15.06
N LYS A 27 -10.90 -2.21 -13.78
CA LYS A 27 -11.19 -1.20 -12.75
C LYS A 27 -10.46 0.11 -12.99
N PHE A 28 -9.18 0.05 -13.34
CA PHE A 28 -8.36 1.23 -13.54
C PHE A 28 -8.69 2.02 -14.81
N LYS A 29 -9.39 1.42 -15.79
CA LYS A 29 -9.81 2.10 -17.03
C LYS A 29 -10.57 3.42 -16.79
N TYR A 30 -11.39 3.50 -15.74
CA TYR A 30 -12.16 4.69 -15.38
C TYR A 30 -11.82 5.21 -13.98
N TYR A 31 -10.69 4.75 -13.43
CA TYR A 31 -10.22 5.20 -12.13
C TYR A 31 -9.41 6.48 -12.30
N TYR A 32 -9.77 7.51 -11.54
CA TYR A 32 -9.04 8.78 -11.52
C TYR A 32 -8.35 8.96 -10.17
N SER A 33 -7.02 8.76 -10.16
CA SER A 33 -6.17 8.92 -8.97
C SER A 33 -6.05 10.36 -8.48
N SER A 34 -6.52 11.34 -9.27
CA SER A 34 -6.63 12.74 -8.87
C SER A 34 -7.80 13.01 -7.92
N VAL A 35 -8.78 12.10 -7.86
CA VAL A 35 -10.00 12.24 -7.06
C VAL A 35 -9.87 11.41 -5.78
N ARG A 36 -9.96 12.10 -4.64
CA ARG A 36 -9.94 11.48 -3.30
C ARG A 36 -11.15 10.55 -3.16
N PRO A 37 -10.98 9.31 -2.66
CA PRO A 37 -12.10 8.41 -2.43
C PRO A 37 -13.02 8.94 -1.33
N THR A 38 -14.30 8.59 -1.42
CA THR A 38 -15.35 9.13 -0.54
C THR A 38 -16.04 8.03 0.29
N ALA A 39 -15.36 6.90 0.48
CA ALA A 39 -15.86 5.80 1.31
C ALA A 39 -16.19 6.32 2.73
N PRO A 40 -17.37 5.99 3.29
CA PRO A 40 -17.81 6.51 4.60
C PRO A 40 -16.82 6.25 5.74
N GLU A 41 -16.07 5.16 5.67
CA GLU A 41 -15.06 4.74 6.66
C GLU A 41 -13.91 5.74 6.78
N ASN A 42 -13.68 6.53 5.72
CA ASN A 42 -12.67 7.58 5.68
C ASN A 42 -13.16 8.91 6.24
N TYR A 43 -14.34 8.98 6.86
CA TYR A 43 -14.83 10.21 7.45
C TYR A 43 -15.08 10.07 8.94
N VAL A 44 -14.70 11.11 9.68
CA VAL A 44 -15.05 11.28 11.09
C VAL A 44 -15.82 12.59 11.19
N THR A 45 -17.06 12.49 11.66
CA THR A 45 -17.94 13.65 11.87
C THR A 45 -18.12 13.88 13.36
N ASN A 46 -17.88 15.12 13.79
CA ASN A 46 -18.10 15.57 15.16
C ASN A 46 -18.74 16.96 15.16
N VAL A 47 -18.90 17.56 16.35
CA VAL A 47 -19.50 18.89 16.51
C VAL A 47 -18.72 20.00 15.78
N ASN A 48 -17.43 19.77 15.51
CA ASN A 48 -16.52 20.73 14.87
C ASN A 48 -16.44 20.54 13.34
N GLY A 49 -17.16 19.58 12.77
CA GLY A 49 -17.23 19.33 11.33
C GLY A 49 -16.93 17.88 10.92
N THR A 50 -16.77 17.69 9.62
CA THR A 50 -16.45 16.40 9.00
C THR A 50 -15.02 16.43 8.46
N PHE A 51 -14.20 15.48 8.90
CA PHE A 51 -12.79 15.37 8.55
C PHE A 51 -12.52 14.07 7.83
N TYR A 52 -11.54 14.10 6.93
CA TYR A 52 -11.05 12.89 6.28
C TYR A 52 -10.07 12.17 7.21
N ARG A 53 -10.37 10.92 7.50
CA ARG A 53 -9.62 10.01 8.36
C ARG A 53 -8.67 9.17 7.52
N ILE A 54 -7.40 9.17 7.91
CA ILE A 54 -6.41 8.17 7.51
C ILE A 54 -6.00 7.45 8.79
N VAL A 55 -6.11 6.13 8.81
CA VAL A 55 -5.62 5.33 9.93
C VAL A 55 -4.13 5.13 9.76
N VAL A 56 -3.35 5.32 10.82
CA VAL A 56 -1.89 5.19 10.77
C VAL A 56 -1.44 4.20 11.82
N GLU A 57 -0.69 3.19 11.39
CA GLU A 57 0.00 2.25 12.25
C GLU A 57 1.50 2.54 12.25
N PHE A 58 2.11 2.44 13.44
CA PHE A 58 3.55 2.65 13.61
C PHE A 58 4.18 1.38 14.19
N HIS A 59 4.89 0.65 13.35
CA HIS A 59 5.57 -0.58 13.71
C HIS A 59 7.03 -0.30 14.01
N LEU A 60 7.39 -0.24 15.30
CA LEU A 60 8.77 -0.04 15.72
C LEU A 60 9.55 -1.36 15.60
N ILE A 61 10.62 -1.37 14.79
CA ILE A 61 11.49 -2.53 14.61
C ILE A 61 12.69 -2.46 15.55
N GLU A 62 13.43 -1.33 15.51
CA GLU A 62 14.64 -1.17 16.30
C GLU A 62 14.87 0.31 16.65
N THR A 63 15.44 0.56 17.81
CA THR A 63 15.94 1.88 18.21
C THR A 63 17.42 1.82 18.54
N ARG A 64 18.20 2.80 18.09
CA ARG A 64 19.59 2.98 18.49
C ARG A 64 19.84 4.41 18.95
N ILE A 65 20.32 4.56 20.17
CA ILE A 65 20.74 5.85 20.69
C ILE A 65 22.15 6.14 20.19
N ARG A 66 22.35 7.31 19.55
CA ARG A 66 23.67 7.77 19.11
C ARG A 66 23.88 9.21 19.54
N ARG A 67 24.78 9.41 20.51
CA ARG A 67 25.10 10.73 21.12
C ARG A 67 23.86 11.42 21.70
N ARG A 68 23.21 12.29 20.91
CA ARG A 68 22.02 13.09 21.26
C ARG A 68 20.85 12.84 20.30
N SER A 69 20.87 11.73 19.57
CA SER A 69 19.84 11.38 18.59
C SER A 69 19.37 9.95 18.80
N LEU A 70 18.07 9.74 18.61
CA LEU A 70 17.45 8.42 18.57
C LEU A 70 17.27 8.04 17.11
N LEU A 71 18.00 7.03 16.66
CA LEU A 71 17.78 6.42 15.36
C LEU A 71 16.67 5.39 15.50
N VAL A 72 15.70 5.45 14.61
CA VAL A 72 14.50 4.61 14.64
C VAL A 72 14.40 3.87 13.31
N ASN A 73 14.36 2.55 13.38
CA ASN A 73 13.96 1.68 12.28
C ASN A 73 12.50 1.30 12.54
N ALA A 74 11.61 1.77 11.68
CA ALA A 74 10.19 1.56 11.83
C ALA A 74 9.50 1.46 10.47
N VAL A 75 8.31 0.88 10.46
CA VAL A 75 7.41 0.88 9.31
C VAL A 75 6.18 1.68 9.71
N ILE A 76 5.84 2.70 8.92
CA ILE A 76 4.62 3.48 9.06
C ILE A 76 3.65 3.00 7.98
N VAL A 77 2.47 2.57 8.38
CA VAL A 77 1.44 2.09 7.46
C VAL A 77 0.26 3.02 7.52
N TYR A 78 -0.16 3.53 6.36
CA TYR A 78 -1.34 4.38 6.24
C TYR A 78 -2.46 3.58 5.58
N HIS A 79 -3.63 3.55 6.19
CA HIS A 79 -4.80 2.83 5.70
C HIS A 79 -5.94 3.79 5.36
N TRP A 80 -6.58 3.55 4.22
CA TRP A 80 -7.82 4.18 3.81
C TRP A 80 -8.61 3.23 2.91
N THR A 81 -9.90 3.48 2.76
CA THR A 81 -10.77 2.68 1.89
C THR A 81 -10.99 3.40 0.56
N ASP A 82 -10.94 2.68 -0.56
CA ASP A 82 -11.38 3.17 -1.85
C ASP A 82 -12.41 2.18 -2.41
N ASP A 83 -13.69 2.53 -2.26
CA ASP A 83 -14.83 1.73 -2.68
C ASP A 83 -14.84 1.44 -4.20
N ARG A 84 -14.18 2.30 -4.99
CA ARG A 84 -14.01 2.12 -6.43
C ARG A 84 -13.10 0.94 -6.77
N LEU A 85 -12.21 0.56 -5.84
CA LEU A 85 -11.24 -0.53 -6.00
C LEU A 85 -11.70 -1.85 -5.37
N ILE A 86 -12.97 -1.95 -4.97
CA ILE A 86 -13.55 -3.23 -4.55
C ILE A 86 -13.68 -4.16 -5.77
N LEU A 87 -13.02 -5.30 -5.67
CA LEU A 87 -12.89 -6.34 -6.69
C LEU A 87 -13.37 -7.66 -6.07
N ARG A 88 -14.68 -7.91 -6.10
CA ARG A 88 -15.33 -9.05 -5.41
C ARG A 88 -14.87 -10.43 -5.88
N GLU A 89 -14.24 -10.51 -7.05
CA GLU A 89 -13.74 -11.74 -7.64
C GLU A 89 -12.32 -12.08 -7.16
N LEU A 90 -11.63 -11.12 -6.53
CA LEU A 90 -10.29 -11.29 -5.99
C LEU A 90 -10.35 -11.25 -4.46
N PHE A 91 -9.61 -12.15 -3.82
CA PHE A 91 -9.67 -12.33 -2.36
C PHE A 91 -8.34 -12.08 -1.68
N ASP A 92 -7.23 -12.37 -2.35
CA ASP A 92 -5.90 -12.22 -1.78
C ASP A 92 -5.43 -10.77 -1.88
N ASP A 93 -4.81 -10.30 -0.80
CA ASP A 93 -4.16 -8.99 -0.78
C ASP A 93 -2.91 -9.03 -1.66
N PHE A 94 -2.67 -7.96 -2.42
CA PHE A 94 -1.52 -7.89 -3.32
C PHE A 94 -0.90 -6.49 -3.37
N GLU A 95 0.39 -6.46 -3.72
CA GLU A 95 1.07 -5.21 -4.06
C GLU A 95 0.52 -4.68 -5.38
N LEU A 96 0.12 -3.41 -5.40
CA LEU A 96 -0.30 -2.77 -6.64
C LEU A 96 0.92 -2.57 -7.55
N PRO A 97 0.90 -3.12 -8.78
CA PRO A 97 1.90 -2.82 -9.77
C PRO A 97 1.98 -1.33 -10.10
N ARG A 98 3.15 -0.88 -10.56
CA ARG A 98 3.40 0.54 -10.87
C ARG A 98 2.50 1.10 -11.97
N GLU A 99 1.96 0.26 -12.84
CA GLU A 99 0.99 0.68 -13.86
C GLU A 99 -0.39 1.05 -13.30
N PHE A 100 -0.69 0.65 -12.06
CA PHE A 100 -1.98 0.87 -11.40
C PHE A 100 -1.81 1.78 -10.18
N GLU A 101 -1.72 3.09 -10.43
CA GLU A 101 -1.53 4.08 -9.37
C GLU A 101 -2.88 4.49 -8.75
N PRO A 102 -3.15 4.16 -7.47
CA PRO A 102 -4.35 4.62 -6.79
C PRO A 102 -4.21 6.08 -6.37
N TRP A 103 -5.30 6.70 -5.91
CA TRP A 103 -5.23 7.93 -5.14
C TRP A 103 -4.42 7.67 -3.87
N LEU A 104 -3.41 8.52 -3.61
CA LEU A 104 -2.59 8.46 -2.41
C LEU A 104 -2.82 9.68 -1.52
N PRO A 105 -2.88 9.53 -0.18
CA PRO A 105 -2.88 10.66 0.71
C PRO A 105 -1.56 11.43 0.58
N ARG A 106 -1.63 12.77 0.70
CA ARG A 106 -0.45 13.64 0.64
C ARG A 106 0.32 13.60 1.97
N VAL A 107 0.91 12.45 2.28
CA VAL A 107 1.74 12.24 3.47
C VAL A 107 3.20 12.51 3.15
N ARG A 108 3.92 13.13 4.09
CA ARG A 108 5.35 13.40 3.99
C ARG A 108 6.04 12.84 5.23
N THR A 109 6.91 11.85 5.04
CA THR A 109 7.81 11.38 6.10
C THR A 109 9.15 12.11 5.95
N ILE A 110 9.70 12.60 7.07
CA ILE A 110 11.03 13.23 7.11
C ILE A 110 11.84 12.51 8.20
N PRO A 111 12.92 11.80 7.84
CA PRO A 111 13.48 11.63 6.49
C PRO A 111 12.56 10.85 5.55
N ALA A 112 12.81 10.97 4.23
CA ALA A 112 12.07 10.21 3.23
C ALA A 112 12.21 8.70 3.50
N PRO A 113 11.14 7.90 3.27
CA PRO A 113 11.21 6.45 3.43
C PRO A 113 12.19 5.85 2.41
N HIS A 114 12.89 4.81 2.83
CA HIS A 114 13.76 3.99 1.98
C HIS A 114 12.94 3.18 0.99
N THR A 115 11.82 2.62 1.43
CA THR A 115 10.93 1.82 0.58
C THR A 115 9.48 2.24 0.77
N VAL A 116 8.78 2.36 -0.35
CA VAL A 116 7.35 2.65 -0.42
C VAL A 116 6.66 1.53 -1.20
N ALA A 117 5.64 0.92 -0.60
CA ALA A 117 4.82 -0.11 -1.23
C ALA A 117 3.34 0.18 -0.96
N VAL A 118 2.48 -0.15 -1.92
CA VAL A 118 1.03 0.03 -1.80
C VAL A 118 0.38 -1.34 -1.93
N MET A 119 -0.29 -1.80 -0.89
CA MET A 119 -1.09 -3.02 -0.92
C MET A 119 -2.56 -2.67 -1.12
N LEU A 120 -3.27 -3.49 -1.89
CA LEU A 120 -4.72 -3.46 -2.01
C LEU A 120 -5.29 -4.75 -1.44
N SER A 121 -6.28 -4.62 -0.55
CA SER A 121 -7.18 -5.69 -0.17
C SER A 121 -8.42 -5.63 -1.06
N PRO A 122 -8.51 -6.45 -2.13
CA PRO A 122 -9.52 -6.29 -3.17
C PRO A 122 -10.95 -6.53 -2.68
N ALA A 123 -11.14 -7.45 -1.74
CA ALA A 123 -12.46 -7.77 -1.21
C ALA A 123 -13.11 -6.59 -0.44
N SER A 124 -12.27 -5.73 0.15
CA SER A 124 -12.70 -4.63 1.02
C SER A 124 -12.45 -3.24 0.42
N GLY A 125 -11.59 -3.14 -0.60
CA GLY A 125 -11.13 -1.86 -1.16
C GLY A 125 -10.18 -1.11 -0.21
N ILE A 126 -9.67 -1.77 0.83
CA ILE A 126 -8.71 -1.16 1.76
C ILE A 126 -7.35 -1.07 1.06
N LEU A 127 -6.78 0.13 1.05
CA LEU A 127 -5.43 0.41 0.59
C LEU A 127 -4.52 0.64 1.79
N SER A 128 -3.31 0.09 1.71
CA SER A 128 -2.28 0.20 2.74
C SER A 128 -0.99 0.72 2.12
N LEU A 129 -0.56 1.92 2.50
CA LEU A 129 0.69 2.54 2.06
C LEU A 129 1.76 2.30 3.14
N TYR A 130 2.78 1.51 2.79
CA TYR A 130 3.90 1.19 3.66
C TYR A 130 5.06 2.14 3.40
N HIS A 131 5.50 2.86 4.43
CA HIS A 131 6.71 3.67 4.44
C HIS A 131 7.71 3.04 5.42
N ARG A 132 8.86 2.61 4.94
CA ARG A 132 9.96 2.05 5.75
C ARG A 132 11.25 2.80 5.48
#